data_AF-A0A3B9DN03-F1
#
_entry.id   AF-A0A3B9DN03-F1
#
_cell.length_a   1.000
_cell.length_b   1.000
_cell.length_c   1.000
_cell.angle_alpha   90.00
_cell.angle_beta   90.00
_cell.angle_gamma   90.00
#
_symmetry.space_group_name_H-M   'P 1'
#
loop_
_entity.id
_entity.type
_entity.pdbx_description
1 polymer ?
#
loop_
_entity_poly.entity_id
_entity_poly.type
_entity_poly.pdbx_seq_one_letter_code
_entity_poly.pdbx_strand_id
1 'polypeptide(L)'
;MPVVDVAASTIQGLFTTFDLLLIIFGAILLLNTLERSGGVTAIRRSFHDISDDRRVQVVIIAWLFGSFIEGAAGFGTPAAVSAPLMVAMGFPAAGAV
;
A
#
# COMPACT_ATOMS: atom_id res chain seq x y z
N MET A 1 7.22 17.61 -34.62
CA MET A 1 8.04 17.12 -33.51
C MET A 1 9.13 16.23 -34.08
N PRO A 2 10.40 16.42 -33.70
CA PRO A 2 11.50 15.57 -34.16
C PRO A 2 11.24 14.10 -33.80
N VAL A 3 11.44 13.18 -34.76
CA VAL A 3 11.27 11.73 -34.55
C VAL A 3 12.18 11.21 -33.43
N VAL A 4 13.35 11.84 -33.28
CA VAL A 4 14.32 11.54 -32.21
C VAL A 4 13.72 11.81 -30.83
N ASP A 5 12.98 12.90 -30.66
CA ASP A 5 12.36 13.25 -29.38
C ASP A 5 11.28 12.23 -28.99
N VAL A 6 10.46 11.82 -29.96
CA VAL A 6 9.43 10.79 -29.76
C VAL A 6 10.07 9.46 -29.36
N ALA A 7 11.15 9.06 -30.04
CA ALA A 7 11.87 7.82 -29.73
C ALA A 7 12.52 7.88 -28.33
N ALA A 8 13.17 8.99 -27.99
CA ALA A 8 13.80 9.19 -26.69
C ALA A 8 12.77 9.17 -25.55
N SER A 9 11.64 9.89 -25.68
CA SER A 9 10.57 9.87 -24.68
C SER A 9 9.92 8.50 -24.54
N THR A 10 9.79 7.73 -25.62
CA THR A 10 9.27 6.36 -25.57
C THR A 10 10.20 5.44 -24.77
N ILE A 11 11.51 5.53 -25.02
CA ILE A 11 12.52 4.74 -24.29
C ILE A 11 12.52 5.12 -22.81
N GLN A 12 12.47 6.41 -22.48
CA GLN A 12 12.37 6.88 -21.10
C GLN A 12 11.12 6.33 -20.41
N GLY A 13 9.97 6.37 -21.10
CA GLY A 13 8.71 5.80 -20.58
C GLY A 13 8.79 4.30 -20.30
N LEU A 14 9.53 3.53 -21.11
CA LEU A 14 9.75 2.11 -20.86
C LEU A 14 10.56 1.87 -19.58
N PHE A 15 11.61 2.64 -19.33
CA PHE A 15 12.38 2.55 -18.09
C PHE A 15 11.52 2.91 -16.86
N THR A 16 10.77 4.00 -16.93
CA THR A 16 9.83 4.38 -15.85
C THR A 16 8.79 3.29 -15.60
N THR A 17 8.24 2.70 -16.66
CA THR A 17 7.27 1.60 -16.54
C THR A 17 7.90 0.38 -15.88
N PHE A 18 9.14 0.02 -16.27
CA PHE A 18 9.87 -1.09 -15.69
C PHE A 18 10.11 -0.91 -14.19
N ASP A 19 10.53 0.28 -13.76
CA ASP A 19 10.72 0.59 -12.34
C ASP A 19 9.41 0.47 -11.55
N LEU A 20 8.30 0.97 -12.09
CA LEU A 20 6.98 0.83 -11.48
C LEU A 20 6.55 -0.65 -11.38
N LEU A 21 6.79 -1.44 -12.43
CA LEU A 21 6.48 -2.87 -12.42
C LEU A 21 7.30 -3.63 -11.36
N LEU A 22 8.56 -3.28 -11.16
CA LEU A 22 9.39 -3.87 -10.10
C LEU A 22 8.83 -3.55 -8.70
N ILE A 23 8.38 -2.32 -8.46
CA ILE A 23 7.75 -1.93 -7.19
C ILE A 23 6.47 -2.74 -6.95
N ILE A 24 5.58 -2.81 -7.95
CA ILE A 24 4.32 -3.57 -7.85
C ILE A 24 4.59 -5.04 -7.62
N PHE A 25 5.55 -5.62 -8.35
CA PHE A 25 5.97 -7.00 -8.18
C PHE A 25 6.48 -7.26 -6.75
N GLY A 26 7.37 -6.41 -6.23
CA GLY A 26 7.87 -6.51 -4.87
C GLY A 26 6.77 -6.42 -3.82
N ALA A 27 5.82 -5.49 -3.99
CA ALA A 27 4.68 -5.33 -3.10
C ALA A 27 3.76 -6.57 -3.09
N ILE A 28 3.40 -7.09 -4.27
CA ILE A 28 2.57 -8.29 -4.39
C ILE A 28 3.29 -9.51 -3.82
N LEU A 29 4.59 -9.66 -4.10
CA LEU A 29 5.41 -10.75 -3.57
C LEU A 29 5.44 -10.72 -2.04
N LEU A 30 5.68 -9.55 -1.45
CA LEU A 30 5.71 -9.34 -0.01
C LEU A 30 4.34 -9.62 0.61
N LEU A 31 3.25 -9.09 0.04
CA LEU A 31 1.88 -9.33 0.50
C LEU A 31 1.58 -10.84 0.52
N ASN A 32 1.82 -11.52 -0.60
CA ASN A 32 1.60 -12.95 -0.72
C ASN A 32 2.46 -13.77 0.27
N THR A 33 3.70 -13.34 0.51
CA THR A 33 4.59 -13.96 1.49
C THR A 33 4.05 -13.78 2.91
N LEU A 34 3.54 -12.59 3.25
CA LEU A 34 2.93 -12.31 4.56
C LEU A 34 1.62 -13.08 4.75
N GLU A 35 0.81 -13.25 3.71
CA GLU A 35 -0.40 -14.08 3.77
C GLU A 35 -0.05 -15.55 4.05
N ARG A 36 0.92 -16.09 3.32
CA ARG A 36 1.33 -17.51 3.42
C ARG A 36 2.09 -17.83 4.70
N SER A 37 2.84 -16.87 5.23
CA SER A 37 3.54 -17.01 6.52
C SER A 37 2.65 -16.73 7.74
N GLY A 38 1.43 -16.24 7.53
CA GLY A 38 0.53 -15.83 8.62
C GLY A 38 0.86 -14.45 9.24
N GLY A 39 1.81 -13.70 8.66
CA GLY A 39 2.15 -12.35 9.08
C GLY A 39 0.96 -11.38 9.03
N VAL A 40 0.08 -11.51 8.04
CA VAL A 40 -1.18 -10.71 7.98
C VAL A 40 -2.07 -10.97 9.19
N THR A 41 -2.16 -12.23 9.64
CA THR A 41 -2.92 -12.61 10.83
C THR A 41 -2.29 -12.04 12.10
N ALA A 42 -0.96 -12.06 12.19
CA ALA A 42 -0.23 -11.46 13.31
C ALA A 42 -0.49 -9.94 13.39
N ILE A 43 -0.42 -9.23 12.25
CA ILE A 43 -0.75 -7.80 12.18
C ILE A 43 -2.18 -7.54 12.64
N ARG A 44 -3.15 -8.32 12.16
CA ARG A 44 -4.56 -8.18 12.57
C ARG A 44 -4.74 -8.38 14.07
N ARG A 45 -4.05 -9.38 14.65
CA ARG A 45 -4.08 -9.65 16.10
C ARG A 45 -3.51 -8.48 16.90
N SER A 46 -2.39 -7.91 16.47
CA SER A 46 -1.78 -6.76 17.13
C SER A 46 -2.72 -5.55 17.19
N PHE A 47 -3.52 -5.29 16.15
CA PHE A 47 -4.51 -4.20 16.19
C PHE A 47 -5.68 -4.48 17.13
N HIS A 48 -6.16 -5.73 17.19
CA HIS A 48 -7.23 -6.13 18.11
C HIS A 48 -6.77 -6.10 19.58
N ASP A 49 -5.51 -6.44 19.85
CA ASP A 49 -4.94 -6.39 21.20
C ASP A 49 -4.79 -4.95 21.74
N ILE A 50 -4.74 -3.93 20.86
CA ILE A 50 -4.68 -2.52 21.28
C ILE A 50 -6.07 -2.00 21.71
N SER A 51 -7.11 -2.27 20.91
CA SER A 51 -8.48 -1.84 21.22
C SER A 51 -9.51 -2.58 20.37
N ASP A 52 -10.59 -3.00 21.02
CA ASP A 52 -11.76 -3.57 20.34
C ASP A 52 -12.68 -2.49 19.71
N ASP A 53 -12.50 -1.20 20.03
CA ASP A 53 -13.31 -0.13 19.43
C ASP A 53 -12.83 0.17 18.00
N ARG A 54 -13.70 -0.12 17.02
CA ARG A 54 -13.49 0.15 15.59
C ARG A 54 -13.10 1.59 15.27
N ARG A 55 -13.55 2.58 16.06
CA ARG A 55 -13.18 3.99 15.86
C ARG A 55 -11.71 4.23 16.17
N VAL A 56 -11.21 3.61 17.25
CA VAL A 56 -9.79 3.70 17.63
C VAL A 56 -8.93 3.00 16.59
N GLN A 57 -9.35 1.82 16.11
CA GLN A 57 -8.64 1.10 15.05
C GLN A 57 -8.53 1.91 13.75
N VAL A 58 -9.59 2.63 13.35
CA VAL A 58 -9.56 3.53 12.19
C VAL A 58 -8.52 4.62 12.37
N VAL A 59 -8.46 5.27 13.53
CA VAL A 59 -7.46 6.31 13.78
C VAL A 59 -6.04 5.74 13.71
N ILE A 60 -5.81 4.54 14.27
CA ILE A 60 -4.48 3.93 14.20
C ILE A 60 -4.10 3.59 12.76
N ILE A 61 -5.03 3.09 11.93
CA ILE A 61 -4.70 2.66 10.56
C ILE A 61 -4.68 3.82 9.56
N ALA A 62 -5.74 4.63 9.50
CA ALA A 62 -5.84 5.73 8.55
C ALA A 62 -4.88 6.86 8.91
N TRP A 63 -4.74 7.19 10.20
CA TRP A 63 -3.96 8.35 10.62
C TRP A 63 -2.53 7.97 10.97
N LEU A 64 -2.30 7.12 11.98
CA LEU A 64 -0.94 6.83 12.46
C LEU A 64 -0.12 6.00 11.47
N PHE A 65 -0.66 4.84 11.08
CA PHE A 65 0.01 3.94 10.14
C PHE A 65 0.10 4.56 8.75
N GLY A 66 -0.98 5.19 8.28
CA GLY A 66 -0.98 5.98 7.04
C GLY A 66 0.13 7.04 7.01
N SER A 67 0.20 7.91 8.01
CA SER A 67 1.23 8.97 8.06
C SER A 67 2.66 8.42 8.15
N PHE A 68 2.86 7.30 8.86
CA PHE A 68 4.15 6.62 8.93
C PHE A 68 4.60 6.09 7.57
N ILE A 69 3.71 5.41 6.84
CA ILE A 69 3.98 4.91 5.50
C ILE A 69 4.24 6.06 4.52
N GLU A 70 3.54 7.18 4.64
CA GLU A 70 3.82 8.37 3.83
C GLU A 70 5.22 8.93 4.09
N GLY A 71 5.61 9.02 5.37
CA GLY A 71 6.94 9.48 5.75
C GLY A 71 8.07 8.57 5.23
N ALA A 72 7.81 7.26 5.10
CA ALA A 72 8.78 6.29 4.60
C ALA A 72 8.84 6.24 3.07
N ALA A 73 7.69 6.36 2.38
CA ALA A 73 7.57 6.18 0.93
C ALA A 73 7.58 7.51 0.14
N GLY A 74 7.32 8.63 0.82
CA GLY A 74 7.43 9.98 0.26
C GLY A 74 6.15 10.56 -0.33
N PHE A 75 5.22 9.77 -0.90
CA PHE A 75 3.93 10.29 -1.41
C PHE A 75 2.89 9.21 -1.73
N GLY A 76 1.60 9.49 -1.49
CA GLY A 76 0.43 8.76 -2.04
C GLY A 76 0.28 7.27 -1.69
N THR A 77 1.27 6.70 -1.03
CA THR A 77 1.37 5.31 -0.59
C THR A 77 0.40 4.96 0.55
N PRO A 78 0.02 5.88 1.46
CA PRO A 78 -0.92 5.56 2.53
C PRO A 78 -2.24 5.02 2.01
N ALA A 79 -2.89 5.71 1.07
CA ALA A 79 -4.17 5.28 0.51
C ALA A 79 -4.07 3.91 -0.18
N ALA A 80 -2.93 3.60 -0.80
CA ALA A 80 -2.69 2.32 -1.45
C ALA A 80 -2.52 1.15 -0.47
N VAL A 81 -2.16 1.42 0.79
CA VAL A 81 -1.85 0.39 1.81
C VAL A 81 -2.89 0.34 2.93
N SER A 82 -3.35 1.48 3.44
CA SER A 82 -4.32 1.58 4.53
C SER A 82 -5.70 1.08 4.12
N ALA A 83 -6.16 1.38 2.90
CA ALA A 83 -7.47 0.95 2.43
C ALA A 83 -7.59 -0.59 2.32
N PRO A 84 -6.65 -1.32 1.66
CA PRO A 84 -6.66 -2.78 1.69
C PRO A 84 -6.55 -3.37 3.10
N LEU A 85 -5.74 -2.75 3.96
CA LEU A 85 -5.59 -3.19 5.35
C LEU A 85 -6.88 -3.03 6.15
N MET A 86 -7.66 -1.96 5.93
CA MET A 86 -8.98 -1.76 6.54
C MET A 86 -10.05 -2.71 6.00
N VAL A 87 -9.94 -3.18 4.75
CA VAL A 87 -10.86 -4.17 4.17
C VAL A 87 -10.55 -5.59 4.66
N ALA A 88 -9.26 -5.99 4.73
CA ALA A 88 -8.83 -6.96 5.75
C ALA A 88 -9.21 -6.39 7.12
N MET A 89 -9.25 -7.05 8.28
CA MET A 89 -9.90 -6.46 9.50
C MET A 89 -11.43 -6.21 9.42
N GLY A 90 -12.03 -6.05 8.24
CA GLY A 90 -13.48 -6.10 8.06
C GLY A 90 -14.22 -4.77 8.16
N PHE A 91 -13.59 -3.65 7.77
CA PHE A 91 -14.31 -2.41 7.52
C PHE A 91 -15.01 -2.47 6.14
N PRO A 92 -16.18 -1.81 5.98
CA PRO A 92 -16.82 -1.68 4.69
C PRO A 92 -15.90 -0.96 3.70
N ALA A 93 -15.78 -1.46 2.46
CA ALA A 93 -14.94 -0.85 1.44
C ALA A 93 -15.26 0.63 1.18
N ALA A 94 -16.53 1.02 1.29
CA ALA A 94 -16.98 2.41 1.13
C ALA A 94 -16.50 3.37 2.24
N GLY A 95 -16.09 2.84 3.41
CA GLY A 95 -15.54 3.65 4.51
C GLY A 95 -14.04 3.49 4.70
N ALA A 96 -13.37 2.75 3.80
CA ALA A 96 -11.94 2.47 3.85
C ALA A 96 -11.11 3.46 2.99
N VAL A 97 -11.73 4.48 2.42
CA VAL A 97 -11.11 5.48 1.51
C VAL A 97 -11.35 6.89 2.02
#